data_AF-A0A0C2GZ83-F1
#
_entry.id   AF-A0A0C2GZ83-F1
#
_cell.length_a   1.000
_cell.length_b   1.000
_cell.length_c   1.000
_cell.angle_alpha   90.00
_cell.angle_beta   90.00
_cell.angle_gamma   90.00
#
_symmetry.space_group_name_H-M   'P 1'
#
loop_
_entity.id
_entity.type
_entity.pdbx_description
1 polymer ?
#
loop_
_entity_poly.entity_id
_entity_poly.type
_entity_poly.pdbx_seq_one_letter_code
_entity_poly.pdbx_strand_id
1 'polypeptide(L)' 'MADERACGNNECVKADYVCDGEPDCRDRSDEMNCPALRQCEPNEFK' A
#
# COMPACT_ATOMS: atom_id res chain seq x y z
N MET A 1 -8.11 14.82 -9.57
CA MET A 1 -8.40 13.57 -8.83
C MET A 1 -7.30 13.41 -7.80
N ALA A 2 -7.60 13.52 -6.51
CA ALA A 2 -6.66 13.15 -5.45
C ALA A 2 -7.22 11.88 -4.81
N ASP A 3 -6.63 10.73 -5.15
CA ASP A 3 -6.87 9.49 -4.40
C ASP A 3 -5.86 9.52 -3.26
N GLU A 4 -6.33 9.87 -2.07
CA GLU A 4 -5.55 9.89 -0.83
C GLU A 4 -6.07 8.77 0.08
N ARG A 5 -5.13 8.06 0.71
CA ARG A 5 -5.41 6.86 1.50
C ARG A 5 -5.09 7.13 2.95
N ALA A 6 -6.07 6.83 3.79
CA ALA A 6 -5.93 6.91 5.23
C ALA A 6 -5.11 5.73 5.74
N CYS A 7 -4.01 6.04 6.40
CA CYS A 7 -3.23 5.11 7.20
C CYS A 7 -3.97 4.76 8.50
N GLY A 8 -3.60 3.62 9.11
CA GLY A 8 -4.14 3.14 10.38
C GLY A 8 -3.92 4.11 11.56
N ASN A 9 -3.01 5.08 11.44
CA ASN A 9 -2.80 6.12 12.43
C ASN A 9 -3.63 7.40 12.22
N ASN A 10 -4.60 7.42 11.29
CA ASN A 10 -5.37 8.60 10.89
C ASN A 10 -4.54 9.64 10.10
N GLU A 11 -3.37 9.26 9.60
CA GLU A 11 -2.64 10.03 8.59
C GLU A 11 -3.23 9.77 7.20
N CYS A 12 -3.19 10.75 6.30
CA CYS A 12 -3.52 10.56 4.89
C CYS A 12 -2.26 10.67 4.06
N VAL A 13 -1.95 9.62 3.30
CA VAL A 13 -0.88 9.60 2.29
C VAL A 13 -1.49 9.60 0.90
N LYS A 14 -0.70 9.90 -0.14
CA LYS A 14 -1.21 9.75 -1.51
C LYS A 14 -1.39 8.26 -1.81
N ALA A 15 -2.36 7.92 -2.65
CA ALA A 15 -2.51 6.54 -3.12
C ALA A 15 -1.29 6.02 -3.90
N ASP A 16 -0.47 6.93 -4.45
CA ASP A 16 0.81 6.60 -5.11
C ASP A 16 1.87 6.11 -4.13
N TYR A 17 1.76 6.50 -2.85
CA TYR A 17 2.62 6.11 -1.73
C TYR A 17 2.05 4.93 -0.94
N VAL A 18 1.09 4.19 -1.50
CA VAL A 18 0.54 2.99 -0.87
C VAL A 18 1.05 1.81 -1.65
N CYS A 19 1.73 0.88 -0.97
CA CYS A 19 2.42 -0.26 -1.58
C CYS A 19 3.57 0.13 -2.51
N ASP A 20 4.22 1.26 -2.30
CA ASP A 20 5.28 1.75 -3.19
C ASP A 20 6.67 1.21 -2.80
N GLY A 21 6.76 0.51 -1.67
CA GLY A 21 7.98 -0.05 -1.12
C GLY A 21 8.68 0.87 -0.11
N GLU A 22 8.16 2.08 0.12
CA GLU A 22 8.65 2.99 1.14
C GLU A 22 7.57 3.24 2.21
N PRO A 23 7.91 3.17 3.50
CA PRO A 23 6.95 3.48 4.54
C PRO A 23 6.71 4.99 4.63
N ASP A 24 5.69 5.49 3.95
CA ASP A 24 5.25 6.87 4.03
C ASP A 24 4.40 7.13 5.28
N CYS A 25 3.69 6.11 5.78
CA CYS A 25 3.02 6.23 7.06
C CYS A 25 3.94 5.95 8.26
N ARG A 26 3.72 6.70 9.35
CA ARG A 26 4.41 6.54 10.64
C ARG A 26 4.26 5.14 11.27
N ASP A 27 3.14 4.47 11.03
CA ASP A 27 2.88 3.08 11.45
C ASP A 27 3.20 2.06 10.34
N ARG A 28 3.61 2.54 9.16
CA ARG A 28 3.82 1.75 7.96
C ARG A 28 2.58 0.99 7.50
N SER A 29 1.38 1.46 7.87
CA SER A 29 0.14 0.74 7.54
C SER A 29 -0.19 0.77 6.04
N ASP A 30 0.29 1.80 5.34
CA ASP A 30 0.31 1.93 3.87
C ASP A 30 1.10 0.79 3.21
N GLU A 31 2.21 0.35 3.80
CA GLU A 31 3.02 -0.77 3.32
C GLU A 31 2.66 -2.13 3.94
N MET A 32 2.06 -2.14 5.14
CA MET A 32 1.70 -3.37 5.87
C MET A 32 0.31 -3.92 5.51
N ASN A 33 -0.63 -3.06 5.12
CA ASN A 33 -1.96 -3.46 4.65
C ASN A 33 -2.07 -3.37 3.12
N CYS A 34 -0.92 -3.45 2.44
CA CYS A 34 -0.94 -3.67 1.02
C CYS A 34 -1.69 -4.98 0.74
N PRO A 35 -2.64 -5.04 -0.21
CA PRO A 35 -3.37 -6.26 -0.56
C PRO A 35 -2.46 -7.27 -1.27
N ALA A 36 -1.29 -7.56 -0.70
CA ALA A 36 -0.24 -8.47 -1.13
C ALA A 36 -0.09 -8.51 -2.65
N LEU A 37 -0.36 -7.43 -3.37
CA LEU A 37 -0.59 -7.39 -4.82
C LEU A 37 -1.20 -8.64 -5.47
N ARG A 38 -1.91 -9.56 -4.78
CA ARG A 38 -2.06 -10.93 -5.29
C ARG A 38 -0.75 -11.32 -6.00
N GLN A 39 0.39 -11.29 -5.27
CA GLN A 39 1.70 -11.64 -5.80
C GLN A 39 1.39 -12.82 -6.68
N CYS A 40 1.56 -12.67 -8.01
CA CYS A 40 1.45 -13.83 -8.87
C CYS A 40 2.35 -14.83 -8.16
N GLU A 41 1.76 -15.87 -7.55
CA GLU A 41 2.58 -16.97 -7.10
C GLU A 41 3.42 -17.28 -8.32
N PRO A 42 4.74 -17.49 -8.20
CA PRO A 42 5.61 -17.68 -9.36
C PRO A 42 5.18 -18.84 -10.30
N ASN A 43 4.02 -19.46 -10.04
CA ASN A 43 3.32 -20.50 -10.77
C ASN A 43 1.94 -20.11 -11.37
N GLU A 44 1.51 -18.84 -11.37
CA GLU A 44 0.21 -18.44 -11.95
C GLU A 44 0.33 -17.55 -13.21
N PHE A 45 1.27 -17.88 -14.10
CA PHE A 45 1.17 -17.51 -15.51
C PHE A 45 0.40 -18.62 -16.24
N LYS A 46 -0.82 -18.33 -16.69
CA LYS A 46 -1.58 -19.22 -17.57
C LYS A 46 -1.40 -18.83 -19.03
#